data_AF-A0A369KI55-F1
#
_entry.id   AF-A0A369KI55-F1
#
_cell.length_a   1.000
_cell.length_b   1.000
_cell.length_c   1.000
_cell.angle_alpha   90.00
_cell.angle_beta   90.00
_cell.angle_gamma   90.00
#
_symmetry.space_group_name_H-M   'P 1'
#
loop_
_entity.id
_entity.type
_entity.pdbx_description
1 polymer ?
#
loop_
_entity_poly.entity_id
_entity_poly.type
_entity_poly.pdbx_seq_one_letter_code
_entity_poly.pdbx_strand_id
1 'polypeptide(L)'
;MSKTDILYENVKISETLRQLHDKGISISLDDFGKGYSSISYLQDYPIDTIKIDRKFIKDIDSEIRARSIVRSAIFIGQEFRLNIVAEGVETAAQLQVLRGLDCPTIQGYLFSQPLLEADFAEVLSRQLLLPKEKITNKEIATLSLQAKLTIDRIDDVPVKIGSSVIMVCRTNLKNLTFYSNICFPVKEEVEYRLTVELTDRFQ
;
A
#
# COMPACT_ATOMS: atom_id res chain seq x y z
N MET A 1 -2.22 -24.76 31.20
CA MET A 1 -1.27 -23.62 31.26
C MET A 1 -1.94 -22.53 32.07
N SER A 2 -1.31 -22.09 33.17
CA SER A 2 -1.87 -21.06 34.05
C SER A 2 -1.70 -19.68 33.42
N LYS A 3 -2.57 -18.73 33.76
CA LYS A 3 -2.52 -17.32 33.29
C LYS A 3 -1.19 -16.64 33.68
N THR A 4 -0.54 -17.12 34.74
CA THR A 4 0.77 -16.65 35.20
C THR A 4 1.91 -17.15 34.30
N ASP A 5 1.82 -18.38 33.77
CA ASP A 5 2.86 -18.96 32.90
C ASP A 5 2.94 -18.20 31.57
N ILE A 6 1.77 -17.87 31.00
CA ILE A 6 1.66 -17.08 29.76
C ILE A 6 2.22 -15.67 29.97
N LEU A 7 2.00 -15.06 31.15
CA LEU A 7 2.49 -13.71 31.44
C LEU A 7 4.02 -13.68 31.59
N TYR A 8 4.60 -14.67 32.27
CA TYR A 8 6.05 -14.80 32.44
C TYR A 8 6.77 -15.06 31.12
N GLU A 9 6.20 -15.91 30.24
CA GLU A 9 6.79 -16.18 28.92
C GLU A 9 6.80 -14.91 28.04
N ASN A 10 5.72 -14.12 28.04
CA ASN A 10 5.65 -12.88 27.26
C ASN A 10 6.66 -11.82 27.74
N VAL A 11 6.88 -11.68 29.06
CA VAL A 11 7.89 -10.74 29.60
C VAL A 11 9.29 -11.13 29.13
N LYS A 12 9.63 -12.42 29.21
CA LYS A 12 10.95 -12.91 28.80
C LYS A 12 11.18 -12.78 27.28
N ILE A 13 10.15 -12.99 26.47
CA ILE A 13 10.20 -12.77 25.01
C ILE A 13 10.46 -11.30 24.73
N SER A 14 9.71 -10.40 25.37
CA SER A 14 9.84 -8.95 25.16
C SER A 14 11.25 -8.45 25.50
N GLU A 15 11.80 -8.85 26.64
CA GLU A 15 13.16 -8.49 27.04
C GLU A 15 14.21 -9.03 26.07
N THR A 16 14.07 -10.28 25.63
CA THR A 16 15.00 -10.89 24.68
C THR A 16 14.99 -10.16 23.34
N LEU A 17 13.80 -9.85 22.81
CA LEU A 17 13.67 -9.11 21.56
C LEU A 17 14.23 -7.69 21.67
N ARG A 18 14.02 -6.99 22.80
CA ARG A 18 14.64 -5.68 23.05
C ARG A 18 16.15 -5.76 23.10
N GLN A 19 16.73 -6.74 23.80
CA GLN A 19 18.18 -6.91 23.84
C GLN A 19 18.80 -7.18 22.46
N LEU A 20 18.10 -7.89 21.58
CA LEU A 20 18.54 -8.10 20.20
C LEU A 20 18.41 -6.81 19.39
N HIS A 21 17.29 -6.11 19.52
CA HIS A 21 17.03 -4.83 18.85
C HIS A 21 18.05 -3.75 19.25
N ASP A 22 18.35 -3.62 20.54
CA ASP A 22 19.35 -2.69 21.08
C ASP A 22 20.77 -2.97 20.57
N LYS A 23 21.03 -4.19 20.05
CA LYS A 23 22.28 -4.56 19.36
C LYS A 23 22.26 -4.28 17.86
N GLY A 24 21.20 -3.66 17.35
CA GLY A 24 21.02 -3.34 15.94
C GLY A 24 20.48 -4.49 15.08
N ILE A 25 19.94 -5.56 15.70
CA ILE A 25 19.32 -6.67 14.97
C ILE A 25 17.85 -6.33 14.72
N SER A 26 17.47 -6.22 13.44
CA SER A 26 16.08 -5.96 13.08
C SER A 26 15.15 -7.14 13.37
N ILE A 27 13.98 -6.86 13.91
CA ILE A 27 12.96 -7.85 14.24
C ILE A 27 11.83 -7.76 13.22
N SER A 28 11.52 -8.90 12.60
CA SER A 28 10.43 -9.02 11.64
C SER A 28 9.31 -9.88 12.20
N LEU A 29 8.07 -9.40 12.07
CA LEU A 29 6.86 -10.14 12.38
C LEU A 29 6.35 -10.85 11.12
N ASP A 30 6.42 -12.18 11.13
CA ASP A 30 5.92 -13.02 10.04
C ASP A 30 4.41 -13.25 10.12
N ASP A 31 3.82 -13.71 9.01
CA ASP A 31 2.41 -14.13 8.96
C ASP A 31 1.39 -13.03 9.36
N PHE A 32 1.70 -11.76 9.07
CA PHE A 32 0.84 -10.64 9.46
C PHE A 32 -0.54 -10.75 8.82
N GLY A 33 -1.58 -10.67 9.66
CA GLY A 33 -2.99 -10.78 9.25
C GLY A 33 -3.63 -12.15 9.47
N LYS A 34 -2.89 -13.17 9.93
CA LYS A 34 -3.47 -14.50 10.22
C LYS A 34 -4.37 -14.57 11.48
N GLY A 35 -4.40 -13.56 12.36
CA GLY A 35 -5.24 -13.56 13.57
C GLY A 35 -5.31 -12.24 14.36
N TYR A 36 -6.15 -12.23 15.42
CA TYR A 36 -6.46 -11.07 16.28
C TYR A 36 -5.24 -10.45 17.01
N SER A 37 -4.17 -11.22 17.19
CA SER A 37 -3.01 -10.83 18.03
C SER A 37 -1.92 -10.05 17.30
N SER A 38 -2.05 -9.83 15.99
CA SER A 38 -0.96 -9.25 15.18
C SER A 38 -0.70 -7.78 15.51
N ILE A 39 -1.73 -7.03 15.92
CA ILE A 39 -1.61 -5.59 16.22
C ILE A 39 -1.08 -5.35 17.64
N SER A 40 -1.51 -6.14 18.64
CA SER A 40 -0.96 -6.03 20.00
C SER A 40 0.54 -6.28 20.02
N TYR A 41 1.03 -7.21 19.20
CA TYR A 41 2.47 -7.47 19.07
C TYR A 41 3.26 -6.26 18.53
N LEU A 42 2.66 -5.42 17.68
CA LEU A 42 3.31 -4.19 17.22
C LEU A 42 3.45 -3.15 18.34
N GLN A 43 2.60 -3.22 19.38
CA GLN A 43 2.67 -2.33 20.54
C GLN A 43 3.64 -2.86 21.60
N ASP A 44 3.68 -4.18 21.78
CA ASP A 44 4.40 -4.81 22.89
C ASP A 44 5.88 -5.12 22.58
N TYR A 45 6.23 -5.25 21.30
CA TYR A 45 7.55 -5.68 20.84
C TYR A 45 8.23 -4.66 19.92
N PRO A 46 9.59 -4.61 19.92
CA PRO A 46 10.36 -3.72 19.05
C PRO A 46 10.41 -4.27 17.62
N ILE A 47 9.27 -4.29 16.93
CA ILE A 47 9.14 -4.77 15.55
C ILE A 47 9.60 -3.68 14.58
N ASP A 48 10.45 -4.04 13.62
CA ASP A 48 10.90 -3.14 12.55
C ASP A 48 10.22 -3.46 11.21
N THR A 49 9.77 -4.70 11.02
CA THR A 49 9.23 -5.18 9.73
C THR A 49 7.98 -6.02 9.94
N ILE A 50 6.97 -5.83 9.10
CA ILE A 50 5.85 -6.75 8.96
C ILE A 50 5.90 -7.47 7.60
N LYS A 51 5.65 -8.78 7.62
CA LYS A 51 5.57 -9.61 6.42
C LYS A 51 4.13 -10.06 6.22
N ILE A 52 3.51 -9.61 5.13
CA ILE A 52 2.12 -9.92 4.78
C ILE A 52 2.10 -11.30 4.14
N ASP A 53 1.39 -12.22 4.79
CA ASP A 53 1.39 -13.62 4.40
C ASP A 53 0.89 -13.87 2.97
N ARG A 54 1.54 -14.82 2.31
CA ARG A 54 1.21 -15.24 0.94
C ARG A 54 -0.25 -15.61 0.71
N LYS A 55 -0.99 -16.07 1.73
CA LYS A 55 -2.40 -16.43 1.57
C LYS A 55 -3.26 -15.25 1.15
N PHE A 56 -2.87 -14.03 1.53
CA PHE A 56 -3.57 -12.81 1.13
C PHE A 56 -3.09 -12.28 -0.23
N ILE A 57 -1.85 -12.61 -0.62
CA ILE A 57 -1.27 -12.21 -1.89
C ILE A 57 -1.77 -13.08 -3.04
N LYS A 58 -1.95 -14.39 -2.79
CA LYS A 58 -2.36 -15.38 -3.79
C LYS A 58 -3.55 -14.92 -4.64
N ASP A 59 -4.60 -14.41 -3.99
CA ASP A 59 -5.87 -14.04 -4.64
C ASP A 59 -6.10 -12.50 -4.64
N ILE A 60 -5.06 -11.68 -4.47
CA ILE A 60 -5.18 -10.22 -4.30
C ILE A 60 -5.74 -9.49 -5.54
N ASP A 61 -5.57 -10.07 -6.73
CA ASP A 61 -6.02 -9.54 -8.01
C ASP A 61 -7.48 -9.91 -8.33
N SER A 62 -7.99 -11.02 -7.78
CA SER A 62 -9.36 -11.49 -8.01
C SER A 62 -10.31 -11.22 -6.83
N GLU A 63 -9.82 -11.20 -5.58
CA GLU A 63 -10.66 -11.11 -4.38
C GLU A 63 -10.58 -9.76 -3.66
N ILE A 64 -11.74 -9.08 -3.52
CA ILE A 64 -11.81 -7.78 -2.86
C ILE A 64 -11.47 -7.83 -1.36
N ARG A 65 -11.78 -8.95 -0.71
CA ARG A 65 -11.49 -9.16 0.71
C ARG A 65 -9.99 -9.29 0.94
N ALA A 66 -9.30 -10.12 0.16
CA ALA A 66 -7.85 -10.26 0.20
C ALA A 66 -7.17 -8.89 0.00
N ARG A 67 -7.57 -8.15 -1.05
CA ARG A 67 -7.07 -6.79 -1.31
C ARG A 67 -7.30 -5.82 -0.15
N SER A 68 -8.46 -5.90 0.50
CA SER A 68 -8.79 -5.03 1.64
C SER A 68 -7.91 -5.32 2.84
N ILE A 69 -7.62 -6.61 3.13
CA ILE A 69 -6.73 -7.01 4.22
C ILE A 69 -5.31 -6.52 3.96
N VAL A 70 -4.78 -6.74 2.75
CA VAL A 70 -3.43 -6.27 2.37
C VAL A 70 -3.35 -4.76 2.47
N ARG A 71 -4.35 -4.02 1.97
CA ARG A 71 -4.39 -2.56 2.07
C ARG A 71 -4.36 -2.07 3.52
N SER A 72 -5.12 -2.71 4.40
CA SER A 72 -5.13 -2.36 5.83
C SER A 72 -3.78 -2.67 6.49
N ALA A 73 -3.16 -3.80 6.15
CA ALA A 73 -1.83 -4.15 6.65
C ALA A 73 -0.77 -3.13 6.21
N ILE A 74 -0.78 -2.72 4.94
CA ILE A 74 0.12 -1.69 4.42
C ILE A 74 -0.08 -0.37 5.17
N PHE A 75 -1.33 0.05 5.35
CA PHE A 75 -1.65 1.27 6.08
C PHE A 75 -1.14 1.23 7.53
N ILE A 76 -1.38 0.13 8.26
CA ILE A 76 -0.88 -0.03 9.63
C ILE A 76 0.66 0.03 9.65
N GLY A 77 1.34 -0.69 8.75
CA GLY A 77 2.80 -0.64 8.68
C GLY A 77 3.34 0.77 8.44
N GLN A 78 2.70 1.55 7.57
CA GLN A 78 3.08 2.93 7.28
C GLN A 78 2.89 3.85 8.50
N GLU A 79 1.74 3.77 9.17
CA GLU A 79 1.46 4.58 10.37
C GLU A 79 2.43 4.28 11.51
N PHE A 80 2.82 3.00 11.66
CA PHE A 80 3.78 2.56 12.66
C PHE A 80 5.24 2.74 12.20
N ARG A 81 5.47 3.28 10.99
CA ARG A 81 6.79 3.49 10.37
C ARG A 81 7.63 2.20 10.27
N LEU A 82 6.95 1.09 9.98
CA LEU A 82 7.55 -0.23 9.81
C LEU A 82 7.93 -0.45 8.35
N ASN A 83 8.93 -1.31 8.13
CA ASN A 83 9.16 -1.92 6.83
C ASN A 83 8.02 -2.91 6.52
N ILE A 84 7.65 -3.03 5.25
CA ILE A 84 6.50 -3.83 4.83
C ILE A 84 6.93 -4.72 3.67
N VAL A 85 6.79 -6.02 3.82
CA VAL A 85 7.12 -7.01 2.78
C VAL A 85 5.86 -7.80 2.45
N ALA A 86 5.39 -7.76 1.20
CA ALA A 86 4.37 -8.68 0.74
C ALA A 86 5.00 -9.98 0.21
N GLU A 87 4.60 -11.12 0.77
CA GLU A 87 5.20 -12.41 0.45
C GLU A 87 4.41 -13.23 -0.55
N GLY A 88 5.08 -14.07 -1.32
CA GLY A 88 4.43 -14.97 -2.28
C GLY A 88 3.85 -14.26 -3.49
N VAL A 89 4.53 -13.20 -3.99
CA VAL A 89 4.20 -12.58 -5.27
C VAL A 89 4.67 -13.48 -6.41
N GLU A 90 3.73 -14.09 -7.12
CA GLU A 90 4.00 -15.10 -8.16
C GLU A 90 3.68 -14.59 -9.57
N THR A 91 2.75 -13.64 -9.72
CA THR A 91 2.30 -13.14 -11.04
C THR A 91 2.44 -11.62 -11.18
N ALA A 92 2.56 -11.14 -12.42
CA ALA A 92 2.60 -9.72 -12.74
C ALA A 92 1.30 -8.99 -12.33
N ALA A 93 0.15 -9.68 -12.35
CA ALA A 93 -1.13 -9.14 -11.92
C ALA A 93 -1.15 -8.84 -10.41
N GLN A 94 -0.65 -9.76 -9.58
CA GLN A 94 -0.49 -9.54 -8.13
C GLN A 94 0.44 -8.36 -7.86
N LEU A 95 1.59 -8.29 -8.54
CA LEU A 95 2.53 -7.17 -8.43
C LEU A 95 1.90 -5.83 -8.83
N GLN A 96 1.09 -5.80 -9.89
CA GLN A 96 0.40 -4.59 -10.32
C GLN A 96 -0.56 -4.06 -9.25
N VAL A 97 -1.30 -4.95 -8.58
CA VAL A 97 -2.18 -4.57 -7.47
C VAL A 97 -1.37 -4.04 -6.29
N LEU A 98 -0.28 -4.71 -5.92
CA LEU A 98 0.59 -4.29 -4.82
C LEU A 98 1.23 -2.92 -5.09
N ARG A 99 1.66 -2.65 -6.33
CA ARG A 99 2.11 -1.31 -6.76
C ARG A 99 1.01 -0.27 -6.60
N GLY A 100 -0.22 -0.58 -7.02
CA GLY A 100 -1.37 0.32 -6.86
C GLY A 100 -1.85 0.53 -5.41
N LEU A 101 -1.34 -0.28 -4.47
CA LEU A 101 -1.52 -0.13 -3.03
C LEU A 101 -0.31 0.53 -2.35
N ASP A 102 0.69 0.95 -3.11
CA ASP A 102 1.94 1.54 -2.63
C ASP A 102 2.71 0.62 -1.68
N CYS A 103 2.69 -0.70 -1.95
CA CYS A 103 3.48 -1.67 -1.20
C CYS A 103 4.98 -1.50 -1.52
N PRO A 104 5.85 -1.23 -0.52
CA PRO A 104 7.23 -0.84 -0.77
C PRO A 104 8.14 -2.01 -1.17
N THR A 105 7.97 -3.17 -0.52
CA THR A 105 8.84 -4.33 -0.73
C THR A 105 7.99 -5.57 -0.98
N ILE A 106 8.48 -6.43 -1.87
CA ILE A 106 7.85 -7.70 -2.20
C ILE A 106 8.87 -8.84 -2.22
N GLN A 107 8.40 -10.05 -1.98
CA GLN A 107 9.16 -11.28 -2.14
C GLN A 107 8.28 -12.32 -2.85
N GLY A 108 8.82 -13.02 -3.84
CA GLY A 108 8.09 -14.15 -4.42
C GLY A 108 8.66 -14.67 -5.73
N TYR A 109 8.01 -15.74 -6.23
CA TYR A 109 8.49 -16.53 -7.35
C TYR A 109 8.38 -15.84 -8.70
N LEU A 110 7.67 -14.71 -8.75
CA LEU A 110 7.69 -13.81 -9.91
C LEU A 110 9.13 -13.41 -10.27
N PHE A 111 10.02 -13.28 -9.28
CA PHE A 111 11.43 -12.94 -9.51
C PHE A 111 12.30 -14.19 -9.46
N SER A 112 12.28 -14.90 -8.34
CA SER A 112 13.08 -16.11 -8.15
C SER A 112 12.40 -17.08 -7.20
N GLN A 113 12.62 -18.37 -7.46
CA GLN A 113 12.41 -19.40 -6.43
C GLN A 113 13.56 -19.33 -5.41
N PRO A 114 13.44 -19.99 -4.24
CA PRO A 114 14.56 -20.15 -3.33
C PRO A 114 15.70 -20.85 -4.06
N LEU A 115 16.91 -20.31 -3.89
CA LEU A 115 18.10 -20.76 -4.60
C LEU A 115 19.03 -21.51 -3.65
N LEU A 116 19.85 -22.39 -4.21
CA LEU A 116 21.01 -22.93 -3.50
C LEU A 116 22.06 -21.82 -3.30
N GLU A 117 22.97 -22.02 -2.36
CA GLU A 117 23.98 -21.02 -1.99
C GLU A 117 24.78 -20.51 -3.20
N ALA A 118 25.23 -21.41 -4.08
CA ALA A 118 26.03 -21.05 -5.25
C ALA A 118 25.25 -20.16 -6.23
N ASP A 119 24.01 -20.55 -6.56
CA ASP A 119 23.14 -19.78 -7.46
C ASP A 119 22.73 -18.44 -6.83
N PHE A 120 22.50 -18.42 -5.51
CA PHE A 120 22.20 -17.20 -4.77
C PHE A 120 23.37 -16.21 -4.83
N ALA A 121 24.61 -16.66 -4.59
CA ALA A 121 25.80 -15.82 -4.64
C ALA A 121 25.99 -15.22 -6.05
N GLU A 122 25.76 -16.01 -7.09
CA GLU A 122 25.82 -15.53 -8.48
C GLU A 122 24.77 -14.44 -8.74
N VAL A 123 23.51 -14.70 -8.38
CA VAL A 123 22.42 -13.74 -8.56
C VAL A 123 22.66 -12.46 -7.77
N LEU A 124 23.10 -12.58 -6.51
CA LEU A 124 23.40 -11.44 -5.64
C LEU A 124 24.52 -10.56 -6.21
N SER A 125 25.55 -11.18 -6.80
CA SER A 125 26.67 -10.45 -7.43
C SER A 125 26.20 -9.53 -8.58
N ARG A 126 25.10 -9.90 -9.25
CA ARG A 126 24.51 -9.09 -10.34
C ARG A 126 23.71 -7.91 -9.83
N GLN A 127 23.32 -7.90 -8.54
CA GLN A 127 22.48 -6.88 -7.89
C GLN A 127 21.16 -6.57 -8.61
N LEU A 128 20.72 -7.46 -9.49
CA LEU A 128 19.55 -7.26 -10.33
C LEU A 128 18.84 -8.60 -10.56
N LEU A 129 17.56 -8.61 -10.24
CA LEU A 129 16.64 -9.69 -10.53
C LEU A 129 15.49 -9.13 -11.36
N LEU A 130 15.28 -9.70 -12.53
CA LEU A 130 14.16 -9.34 -13.40
C LEU A 130 12.98 -10.29 -13.14
N PRO A 131 11.74 -9.79 -13.26
CA PRO A 131 10.56 -10.63 -13.16
C PRO A 131 10.51 -11.61 -14.34
N LYS A 132 10.04 -12.83 -14.07
CA LYS A 132 9.84 -13.89 -15.07
C LYS A 132 8.70 -13.59 -16.03
N GLU A 133 7.66 -12.91 -15.54
CA GLU A 133 6.58 -12.40 -16.38
C GLU A 133 6.90 -10.98 -16.84
N LYS A 134 6.56 -10.66 -18.10
CA LYS A 134 6.61 -9.29 -18.58
C LYS A 134 5.62 -8.46 -17.77
N ILE A 135 6.15 -7.50 -17.01
CA ILE A 135 5.32 -6.49 -16.38
C ILE A 135 4.85 -5.54 -17.48
N THR A 136 3.67 -5.77 -18.02
CA THR A 136 2.95 -4.71 -18.71
C THR A 136 2.55 -3.69 -17.67
N ASN A 137 3.12 -2.48 -17.75
CA ASN A 137 2.41 -1.30 -17.32
C ASN A 137 1.20 -1.16 -18.26
N LYS A 138 0.19 -2.02 -18.09
CA LYS A 138 -1.14 -1.65 -18.50
C LYS A 138 -1.36 -0.37 -17.71
N GLU A 139 -1.34 0.78 -18.39
CA GLU A 139 -2.01 1.97 -17.90
C GLU A 139 -3.27 1.42 -17.24
N ILE A 140 -3.36 1.54 -15.91
CA ILE A 140 -4.63 1.26 -15.23
C ILE A 140 -5.60 1.99 -16.12
N ALA A 141 -6.51 1.27 -16.80
CA ALA A 141 -7.41 1.90 -17.76
C ALA A 141 -8.08 2.99 -16.95
N THR A 142 -7.59 4.23 -17.12
CA THR A 142 -8.00 5.36 -16.34
C THR A 142 -9.38 5.53 -16.89
N LEU A 143 -10.37 5.00 -16.17
CA LEU A 143 -11.76 5.32 -16.38
C LEU A 143 -11.78 6.83 -16.26
N SER A 144 -11.68 7.45 -17.43
CA SER A 144 -11.48 8.86 -17.58
C SER A 144 -12.86 9.37 -17.90
N LEU A 145 -13.36 10.22 -17.01
CA LEU A 145 -14.70 10.74 -17.12
C LEU A 145 -14.59 12.19 -17.50
N GLN A 146 -15.35 12.57 -18.51
CA GLN A 146 -15.60 13.98 -18.72
C GLN A 146 -16.50 14.48 -17.60
N ALA A 147 -16.15 15.64 -17.08
CA ALA A 147 -16.95 16.34 -16.10
C ALA A 147 -16.85 17.84 -16.35
N LYS A 148 -17.80 18.59 -15.78
CA LYS A 148 -17.72 20.04 -15.69
C LYS A 148 -17.29 20.43 -14.28
N LEU A 149 -16.29 21.31 -14.20
CA LEU A 149 -15.80 21.90 -12.96
C LEU A 149 -16.13 23.38 -12.93
N THR A 150 -16.66 23.85 -11.81
CA THR A 150 -16.86 25.28 -11.54
C THR A 150 -16.45 25.60 -10.10
N ILE A 151 -16.18 26.88 -9.83
CA ILE A 151 -16.06 27.40 -8.46
C ILE A 151 -17.45 27.87 -8.04
N ASP A 152 -17.97 27.29 -6.97
CA ASP A 152 -19.25 27.63 -6.37
C ASP A 152 -19.10 28.81 -5.40
N ARG A 153 -18.02 28.84 -4.61
CA ARG A 153 -17.71 29.89 -3.63
C ARG A 153 -16.21 30.17 -3.50
N ILE A 154 -15.88 31.42 -3.15
CA ILE A 154 -14.55 31.89 -2.72
C ILE A 154 -14.75 32.62 -1.40
N ASP A 155 -14.02 32.24 -0.35
CA ASP A 155 -14.14 32.82 1.00
C ASP A 155 -15.59 32.82 1.50
N ASP A 156 -16.28 31.69 1.28
CA ASP A 156 -17.71 31.53 1.52
C ASP A 156 -18.63 32.54 0.82
N VAL A 157 -18.18 33.28 -0.19
CA VAL A 157 -19.01 34.13 -1.03
C VAL A 157 -19.36 33.38 -2.32
N PRO A 158 -20.65 33.26 -2.70
CA PRO A 158 -21.02 32.59 -3.94
C PRO A 158 -20.55 33.41 -5.14
N VAL A 159 -19.93 32.72 -6.10
CA VAL A 159 -19.40 33.33 -7.31
C VAL A 159 -20.03 32.71 -8.54
N LYS A 160 -20.31 33.53 -9.56
CA LYS A 160 -20.78 33.05 -10.86
C LYS A 160 -19.65 33.11 -11.87
N ILE A 161 -18.83 32.08 -11.87
CA ILE A 161 -17.85 31.85 -12.93
C ILE A 161 -18.32 30.70 -13.81
N GLY A 162 -17.95 30.71 -15.09
CA GLY A 162 -18.30 29.63 -16.01
C GLY A 162 -17.73 28.27 -15.58
N SER A 163 -18.11 27.20 -16.27
CA SER A 163 -17.52 25.88 -16.04
C SER A 163 -16.44 25.56 -17.08
N SER A 164 -15.42 24.81 -16.65
CA SER A 164 -14.45 24.18 -17.55
C SER A 164 -14.79 22.70 -17.69
N VAL A 165 -14.69 22.17 -18.91
CA VAL A 165 -14.64 20.72 -19.10
C VAL A 165 -13.30 20.23 -18.58
N ILE A 166 -13.34 19.16 -17.79
CA ILE A 166 -12.16 18.53 -17.19
C ILE A 166 -12.22 17.02 -17.42
N MET A 167 -11.04 16.39 -17.40
CA MET A 167 -10.93 14.93 -17.34
C MET A 167 -10.68 14.50 -15.90
N VAL A 168 -11.56 13.64 -15.38
CA VAL A 168 -11.39 12.96 -14.10
C VAL A 168 -10.66 11.66 -14.35
N CYS A 169 -9.41 11.56 -13.93
CA CYS A 169 -8.58 10.36 -14.09
C CYS A 169 -8.39 9.67 -12.75
N ARG A 170 -8.59 8.35 -12.72
CA ARG A 170 -8.23 7.53 -11.56
C ARG A 170 -6.77 7.09 -11.66
N THR A 171 -5.88 7.75 -10.93
CA THR A 171 -4.44 7.46 -10.97
C THR A 171 -4.05 6.25 -10.12
N ASN A 172 -4.80 5.96 -9.06
CA ASN A 172 -4.69 4.71 -8.29
C ASN A 172 -6.03 4.38 -7.57
N LEU A 173 -6.03 3.42 -6.64
CA LEU A 173 -7.25 3.03 -5.94
C LEU A 173 -7.82 4.13 -5.02
N LYS A 174 -7.02 5.11 -4.62
CA LYS A 174 -7.33 6.14 -3.61
C LYS A 174 -7.45 7.56 -4.19
N ASN A 175 -6.81 7.84 -5.32
CA ASN A 175 -6.66 9.18 -5.86
C ASN A 175 -7.46 9.35 -7.15
N LEU A 176 -8.22 10.44 -7.19
CA LEU A 176 -8.77 11.02 -8.41
C LEU A 176 -7.97 12.29 -8.74
N THR A 177 -7.57 12.44 -9.99
CA THR A 177 -6.82 13.58 -10.49
C THR A 177 -7.65 14.30 -11.54
N PHE A 178 -7.71 15.62 -11.45
CA PHE A 178 -8.51 16.48 -12.32
C PHE A 178 -7.56 17.47 -13.00
N TYR A 179 -7.59 17.54 -14.33
CA TYR A 179 -6.86 18.55 -15.09
C TYR A 179 -7.83 19.66 -15.51
N SER A 180 -7.53 20.90 -15.15
CA SER A 180 -8.37 22.06 -15.44
C SER A 180 -7.54 23.20 -16.01
N ASN A 181 -8.14 23.94 -16.95
CA ASN A 181 -7.58 25.20 -17.45
C ASN A 181 -7.93 26.40 -16.55
N ILE A 182 -8.70 26.17 -15.48
CA ILE A 182 -8.98 27.17 -14.46
C ILE A 182 -7.71 27.34 -13.61
N CYS A 183 -7.12 28.53 -13.65
CA CYS A 183 -5.98 28.88 -12.80
C CYS A 183 -6.51 29.28 -11.42
N PHE A 184 -6.18 28.48 -10.40
CA PHE A 184 -6.56 28.77 -9.01
C PHE A 184 -5.50 29.65 -8.34
N PRO A 185 -5.86 30.82 -7.79
CA PRO A 185 -4.93 31.59 -6.98
C PRO A 185 -4.65 30.84 -5.67
N VAL A 186 -3.47 30.26 -5.53
CA VAL A 186 -3.09 29.56 -4.29
C VAL A 186 -2.65 30.62 -3.27
N LYS A 187 -3.57 31.00 -2.38
CA LYS A 187 -3.28 31.82 -1.19
C LYS A 187 -3.68 31.00 0.04
N GLU A 188 -2.87 31.07 1.10
CA GLU A 188 -3.05 30.26 2.32
C GLU A 188 -4.39 30.50 3.04
N GLU A 189 -5.04 31.64 2.79
CA GLU A 189 -6.25 32.07 3.48
C GLU A 189 -7.55 31.83 2.68
N VAL A 190 -7.47 31.27 1.47
CA VAL A 190 -8.64 31.17 0.57
C VAL A 190 -9.24 29.77 0.58
N GLU A 191 -10.50 29.67 0.97
CA GLU A 191 -11.28 28.43 0.88
C GLU A 191 -12.05 28.38 -0.44
N TYR A 192 -11.89 27.26 -1.17
CA TYR A 192 -12.58 27.01 -2.44
C TYR A 192 -13.61 25.91 -2.31
N ARG A 193 -14.83 26.16 -2.81
CA ARG A 193 -15.83 25.12 -3.03
C ARG A 193 -15.92 24.78 -4.51
N LEU A 194 -15.59 23.54 -4.84
CA LEU A 194 -15.61 23.02 -6.21
C LEU A 194 -16.76 22.04 -6.39
N THR A 195 -17.52 22.21 -7.46
CA THR A 195 -18.58 21.26 -7.84
C THR A 195 -18.18 20.57 -9.12
N VAL A 196 -18.21 19.23 -9.10
CA VAL A 196 -17.93 18.37 -10.25
C VAL A 196 -19.22 17.68 -10.65
N GLU A 197 -19.68 17.96 -11.86
CA GLU A 197 -20.82 17.27 -12.46
C GLU A 197 -20.30 16.31 -13.52
N LEU A 198 -20.52 15.01 -13.32
CA LEU A 198 -20.20 14.00 -14.32
C LEU A 198 -21.11 14.22 -15.52
N THR A 199 -20.53 14.42 -16.69
CA THR A 199 -21.30 14.41 -17.93
C THR A 199 -21.54 12.95 -18.31
N ASP A 200 -22.76 12.61 -18.72
CA ASP A 200 -23.27 11.25 -18.92
C ASP A 200 -22.22 10.19 -19.34
N ARG A 201 -22.24 9.06 -18.63
CA ARG A 201 -21.40 7.89 -18.92
C ARG A 201 -22.09 6.98 -19.95
N PHE A 202 -21.35 6.65 -21.01
CA PHE A 202 -21.37 5.37 -21.75
C PHE A 202 -22.75 4.73 -22.04
N GLN A 203 -23.19 4.78 -23.29
CA GLN A 203 -23.76 3.57 -23.91
C GLN A 203 -22.67 2.51 -24.05
#